data_AF-A0A7X7MDK1-F1
#
_entry.id   AF-A0A7X7MDK1-F1
#
_cell.length_a   1.000
_cell.length_b   1.000
_cell.length_c   1.000
_cell.angle_alpha   90.00
_cell.angle_beta   90.00
_cell.angle_gamma   90.00
#
_symmetry.space_group_name_H-M   'P 1'
#
loop_
_entity.id
_entity.type
_entity.pdbx_description
1 polymer ?
#
loop_
_entity_poly.entity_id
_entity_poly.type
_entity_poly.pdbx_seq_one_letter_code
_entity_poly.pdbx_strand_id
1 'polypeptide(L)' 'MDMGWMWTGKATYPFLYRHNDGAWLWYNGAVNPRWFMNMATGQWESRP' A
#
# COMPACT_ATOMS: atom_id res chain seq x y z
N MET A 1 12.45 3.68 7.76
CA MET A 1 12.70 2.44 7.01
C MET A 1 12.01 2.54 5.67
N ASP A 2 12.77 2.33 4.61
CA ASP A 2 12.34 2.50 3.22
C ASP A 2 11.30 1.45 2.82
N MET A 3 10.29 1.83 2.05
CA MET A 3 9.16 0.95 1.70
C MET A 3 9.48 0.02 0.52
N GLY A 4 10.71 0.11 -0.01
CA GLY A 4 11.08 -0.44 -1.31
C GLY A 4 10.27 0.19 -2.44
N TRP A 5 10.31 -0.41 -3.61
CA TRP A 5 9.42 -0.02 -4.70
C TRP A 5 8.03 -0.64 -4.51
N MET A 6 7.02 0.08 -4.99
CA MET A 6 5.65 -0.37 -5.05
C MET A 6 5.20 -0.38 -6.50
N TRP A 7 4.34 -1.33 -6.86
CA TRP A 7 3.77 -1.44 -8.20
C TRP A 7 2.25 -1.44 -8.15
N THR A 8 1.65 -0.79 -9.14
CA THR A 8 0.21 -0.82 -9.39
C THR A 8 -0.03 -0.60 -10.89
N GLY A 9 -1.27 -0.80 -11.32
CA GLY A 9 -1.70 -0.58 -12.70
C GLY A 9 -3.14 -0.08 -12.75
N LYS A 10 -3.59 0.41 -13.91
CA LYS A 10 -4.93 1.00 -14.07
C LYS A 10 -6.07 0.07 -13.62
N ALA A 11 -5.98 -1.22 -13.90
CA ALA A 11 -6.98 -2.22 -13.51
C ALA A 11 -6.79 -2.75 -12.08
N THR A 12 -5.62 -2.51 -11.47
CA THR A 12 -5.24 -3.02 -10.15
C THR A 12 -5.47 -1.98 -9.06
N TYR A 13 -5.37 -0.70 -9.40
CA TYR A 13 -5.66 0.39 -8.48
C TYR A 13 -7.08 0.24 -7.92
N PRO A 14 -7.27 0.36 -6.60
CA PRO A 14 -6.37 0.95 -5.60
C PRO A 14 -5.45 -0.03 -4.83
N PHE A 15 -5.21 -1.24 -5.35
CA PHE A 15 -4.24 -2.16 -4.76
C PHE A 15 -2.81 -1.88 -5.26
N LEU A 16 -1.84 -1.96 -4.35
CA LEU A 16 -0.41 -1.76 -4.63
C LEU A 16 0.37 -2.95 -4.10
N TYR A 17 1.23 -3.54 -4.93
CA TYR A 17 2.16 -4.57 -4.51
C TYR A 17 3.43 -3.93 -3.94
N ARG A 18 3.82 -4.32 -2.73
CA ARG A 18 5.05 -3.88 -2.07
C ARG A 18 6.10 -4.98 -2.19
N HIS A 19 7.22 -4.67 -2.84
CA HIS A 19 8.28 -5.66 -3.06
C HIS A 19 9.03 -6.05 -1.79
N ASN A 20 9.18 -5.12 -0.84
CA ASN A 20 10.02 -5.34 0.34
C ASN A 20 9.62 -6.55 1.19
N ASP A 21 8.31 -6.80 1.32
CA ASP A 21 7.75 -7.91 2.09
C ASP A 21 6.76 -8.77 1.29
N GLY A 22 6.66 -8.54 -0.03
CA GLY A 22 5.76 -9.26 -0.91
C GLY A 22 4.27 -9.07 -0.60
N ALA A 23 3.90 -7.98 0.07
CA ALA A 23 2.53 -7.74 0.52
C ALA A 23 1.72 -6.89 -0.46
N TRP A 24 0.42 -7.15 -0.53
CA TRP A 24 -0.54 -6.25 -1.16
C TRP A 24 -1.03 -5.21 -0.16
N LEU A 25 -1.09 -3.97 -0.58
CA LEU A 25 -1.64 -2.85 0.16
C LEU A 25 -2.90 -2.34 -0.55
N TRP A 26 -3.97 -2.06 0.18
CA TRP A 26 -5.14 -1.37 -0.35
C TRP A 26 -5.13 0.10 0.09
N TYR A 27 -5.12 1.01 -0.87
CA TYR A 27 -5.15 2.45 -0.60
C TYR A 27 -6.57 2.98 -0.44
N ASN A 28 -6.81 3.74 0.63
CA ASN A 28 -8.16 4.22 0.97
C ASN A 28 -8.54 5.56 0.32
N GLY A 29 -7.62 6.22 -0.38
CA GLY A 29 -7.85 7.52 -1.04
C GLY A 29 -7.50 8.78 -0.22
N ALA A 30 -7.22 8.67 1.07
CA ALA A 30 -6.79 9.80 1.89
C ALA A 30 -5.39 10.27 1.47
N VAL A 31 -5.13 11.57 1.39
CA VAL A 31 -3.87 12.13 0.84
C VAL A 31 -2.93 12.75 1.87
N ASN A 32 -3.37 12.95 3.11
CA ASN A 32 -2.54 13.50 4.19
C ASN A 32 -3.04 13.10 5.59
N PRO A 33 -2.50 12.02 6.19
CA PRO A 33 -1.60 11.05 5.59
C PRO A 33 -2.35 10.11 4.62
N ARG A 34 -1.58 9.48 3.73
CA ARG A 34 -2.03 8.33 2.94
C ARG A 34 -2.17 7.11 3.83
N TRP A 35 -3.28 6.38 3.68
CA TRP A 35 -3.57 5.20 4.47
C TRP A 35 -3.69 3.97 3.60
N PHE A 36 -3.04 2.90 4.06
CA PHE A 36 -2.94 1.64 3.36
C PHE A 36 -3.31 0.50 4.30
N MET A 37 -4.22 -0.38 3.89
CA MET A 37 -4.46 -1.64 4.60
C MET A 37 -3.47 -2.68 4.08
N ASN A 38 -2.64 -3.23 4.95
CA ASN A 38 -1.78 -4.35 4.62
C ASN A 38 -2.62 -5.64 4.58
N MET A 39 -2.79 -6.20 3.38
CA MET A 39 -3.66 -7.35 3.17
C MET A 39 -3.06 -8.66 3.71
N ALA A 40 -1.75 -8.70 4.00
CA ALA A 40 -1.12 -9.86 4.63
C ALA A 40 -1.33 -9.89 6.14
N THR A 41 -1.42 -8.73 6.79
CA THR A 41 -1.50 -8.62 8.27
C THR A 41 -2.84 -8.09 8.79
N GLY A 42 -3.67 -7.52 7.91
CA GLY A 42 -4.90 -6.82 8.28
C GLY A 42 -4.67 -5.53 9.07
N GLN A 43 -3.44 -5.00 9.07
CA GLN A 43 -3.08 -3.79 9.81
C GLN A 43 -3.05 -2.57 8.89
N TRP A 44 -3.45 -1.43 9.44
CA TRP A 44 -3.33 -0.13 8.77
C TRP A 44 -1.93 0.45 8.89
N GLU A 45 -1.43 1.00 7.79
CA GLU A 45 -0.17 1.73 7.72
C GLU A 45 -0.42 3.13 7.15
N SER A 46 0.16 4.15 7.77
CA SER A 46 0.09 5.54 7.28
C SER A 46 1.41 6.00 6.68
N ARG A 47 1.34 6.83 5.63
CA ARG A 47 2.48 7.54 5.04
C ARG A 47 2.14 9.03 4.88
N PRO A 48 3.08 9.95 5.19
CA PRO A 48 2.92 11.35 4.77
C PRO A 48 2.82 11.41 3.24
#